data_AF-G9WGB5-F1
#
_entry.id   AF-G9WGB5-F1
#
_cell.length_a   1.000
_cell.length_b   1.000
_cell.length_c   1.000
_cell.angle_alpha   90.00
_cell.angle_beta   90.00
_cell.angle_gamma   90.00
#
_symmetry.space_group_name_H-M   'P 1'
#
loop_
_entity.id
_entity.type
_entity.pdbx_description
1 polymer ?
#
loop_
_entity_poly.entity_id
_entity_poly.type
_entity_poly.pdbx_seq_one_letter_code
_entity_poly.pdbx_strand_id
1 'polypeptide(L)'
;MTKQTSNFIKIGDPKFIQDWQFEKSQDAQIVLRRMLDASVFQKESDIRQTSLSALFDRRLSPTDPFWQQFAQLVQQAFPLGLFDQHLSPAEKDLAKRVHQFRYLIDSWLVSYVRSLPGQTSDRQKLIDYLRIAPAAKGRWSIGSPRLHEKELRTDLAGHTRFYLKKVNYKILIGFHVEFILSEDDCFLTVLSSESAEIVNGASFNFADGNDYHANQTTAWNHWHSQHFNLDIEPVSHYDPEFRLALLKEYHAPCLTEFSRGRLMRSSIKARSARLAKEFMHSVNEN
;
A
#
# COMPACT_ATOMS: atom_id res chain seq x y z
N MET A 1 9.12 42.99 5.27
CA MET A 1 8.11 42.14 4.60
C MET A 1 8.26 40.73 5.14
N THR A 2 7.34 40.36 6.03
CA THR A 2 7.24 39.05 6.66
C THR A 2 7.01 37.98 5.60
N LYS A 3 7.91 36.99 5.51
CA LYS A 3 7.66 35.76 4.75
C LYS A 3 6.41 35.12 5.32
N GLN A 4 5.32 35.18 4.59
CA GLN A 4 4.12 34.44 4.89
C GLN A 4 4.45 32.96 4.66
N THR A 5 4.92 32.30 5.72
CA THR A 5 5.06 30.85 5.77
C THR A 5 3.68 30.27 5.49
N SER A 6 3.55 29.57 4.36
CA SER A 6 2.38 28.75 4.03
C SER A 6 1.91 28.02 5.28
N ASN A 7 0.70 28.35 5.75
CA ASN A 7 0.04 27.63 6.83
C ASN A 7 -0.21 26.20 6.34
N PHE A 8 0.31 25.21 7.07
CA PHE A 8 0.11 23.78 6.90
C PHE A 8 -1.12 23.40 6.06
N ILE A 9 -0.89 22.96 4.81
CA ILE A 9 -1.93 22.36 3.99
C ILE A 9 -1.75 20.85 4.10
N LYS A 10 -2.52 20.21 4.98
CA LYS A 10 -2.61 18.75 5.02
C LYS A 10 -3.21 18.25 3.71
N ILE A 11 -2.72 17.13 3.22
CA ILE A 11 -3.29 16.47 2.03
C ILE A 11 -4.75 16.12 2.35
N GLY A 12 -5.66 16.59 1.51
CA GLY A 12 -7.11 16.40 1.70
C GLY A 12 -7.84 17.53 2.44
N ASP A 13 -7.15 18.57 2.91
CA ASP A 13 -7.83 19.79 3.38
C ASP A 13 -8.57 20.50 2.22
N PRO A 14 -9.71 21.20 2.41
CA PRO A 14 -10.41 21.89 1.34
C PRO A 14 -9.55 22.85 0.53
N LYS A 15 -8.59 23.54 1.17
CA LYS A 15 -7.66 24.41 0.46
C LYS A 15 -6.71 23.59 -0.40
N PHE A 16 -6.21 22.46 0.12
CA PHE A 16 -5.44 21.49 -0.66
C PHE A 16 -6.23 21.02 -1.89
N ILE A 17 -7.45 20.55 -1.68
CA ILE A 17 -8.29 19.98 -2.74
C ILE A 17 -8.63 21.03 -3.79
N GLN A 18 -8.88 22.28 -3.36
CA GLN A 18 -9.10 23.40 -4.27
C GLN A 18 -7.86 23.65 -5.14
N ASP A 19 -6.68 23.76 -4.54
CA ASP A 19 -5.43 23.99 -5.26
C ASP A 19 -5.10 22.81 -6.19
N TRP A 20 -5.29 21.60 -5.70
CA TRP A 20 -5.08 20.35 -6.43
C TRP A 20 -5.85 20.29 -7.75
N GLN A 21 -7.09 20.83 -7.81
CA GLN A 21 -7.86 20.83 -9.06
C GLN A 21 -7.17 21.62 -10.18
N PHE A 22 -6.41 22.65 -9.84
CA PHE A 22 -5.64 23.46 -10.80
C PHE A 22 -4.22 22.92 -11.01
N GLU A 23 -3.60 22.39 -9.96
CA GLU A 23 -2.22 21.92 -10.02
C GLU A 23 -2.07 20.61 -10.79
N LYS A 24 -3.03 19.68 -10.68
CA LYS A 24 -2.93 18.34 -11.30
C LYS A 24 -2.87 18.32 -12.83
N SER A 25 -3.09 19.47 -13.50
CA SER A 25 -2.92 19.62 -14.95
C SER A 25 -1.59 20.26 -15.36
N GLN A 26 -0.74 20.63 -14.39
CA GLN A 26 0.62 21.11 -14.63
C GLN A 26 1.57 19.93 -14.86
N ASP A 27 2.86 20.23 -15.00
CA ASP A 27 3.91 19.20 -15.07
C ASP A 27 3.85 18.27 -13.84
N ALA A 28 3.67 16.98 -14.09
CA ALA A 28 3.37 16.01 -13.05
C ALA A 28 4.51 15.87 -12.03
N GLN A 29 5.78 15.94 -12.48
CA GLN A 29 6.91 15.87 -11.57
C GLN A 29 7.03 17.12 -10.70
N ILE A 30 6.75 18.31 -11.25
CA ILE A 30 6.72 19.55 -10.47
C ILE A 30 5.63 19.49 -9.40
N VAL A 31 4.44 19.00 -9.73
CA VAL A 31 3.31 18.88 -8.79
C VAL A 31 3.64 17.89 -7.69
N LEU A 32 4.16 16.70 -8.03
CA LEU A 32 4.58 15.69 -7.04
C LEU A 32 5.64 16.25 -6.10
N ARG A 33 6.65 16.93 -6.64
CA ARG A 33 7.72 17.53 -5.83
C ARG A 33 7.17 18.57 -4.86
N ARG A 34 6.32 19.49 -5.34
CA ARG A 34 5.66 20.49 -4.49
C ARG A 34 4.81 19.85 -3.40
N MET A 35 4.00 18.84 -3.75
CA MET A 35 3.16 18.13 -2.79
C MET A 35 4.01 17.48 -1.68
N LEU A 36 5.06 16.76 -2.05
CA LEU A 36 5.93 16.08 -1.09
C LEU A 36 6.77 17.07 -0.26
N ASP A 37 7.24 18.17 -0.86
CA ASP A 37 8.04 19.20 -0.17
C ASP A 37 7.21 20.10 0.76
N ALA A 38 5.96 20.39 0.39
CA ALA A 38 5.03 21.14 1.24
C ALA A 38 4.52 20.31 2.43
N SER A 39 4.59 18.99 2.31
CA SER A 39 4.21 18.08 3.36
C SER A 39 5.32 17.95 4.42
N VAL A 40 4.99 17.48 5.62
CA VAL A 40 5.99 17.16 6.66
C VAL A 40 6.88 15.94 6.31
N PHE A 41 6.76 15.40 5.10
CA PHE A 41 7.53 14.26 4.61
C PHE A 41 8.96 14.66 4.27
N GLN A 42 9.85 14.49 5.25
CA GLN A 42 11.26 14.86 5.12
C GLN A 42 12.07 13.80 4.38
N LYS A 43 12.93 14.28 3.48
CA LYS A 43 13.92 13.49 2.76
C LYS A 43 14.92 12.82 3.74
N GLU A 44 15.28 11.56 3.46
CA GLU A 44 16.22 10.73 4.23
C GLU A 44 15.87 10.49 5.72
N SER A 45 14.64 10.74 6.15
CA SER A 45 14.18 10.39 7.49
C SER A 45 13.56 8.98 7.52
N ASP A 46 13.63 8.30 8.67
CA ASP A 46 12.85 7.09 8.88
C ASP A 46 11.36 7.45 8.80
N ILE A 47 10.72 7.02 7.72
CA ILE A 47 9.34 7.40 7.41
C ILE A 47 8.35 6.97 8.51
N ARG A 48 8.72 6.01 9.38
CA ARG A 48 7.93 5.63 10.57
C ARG A 48 7.77 6.77 11.58
N GLN A 49 8.63 7.79 11.54
CA GLN A 49 8.56 8.97 12.40
C GLN A 49 7.62 10.05 11.86
N THR A 50 7.10 9.88 10.64
CA THR A 50 6.22 10.87 10.02
C THR A 50 4.86 10.88 10.72
N SER A 51 4.45 12.05 11.22
CA SER A 51 3.12 12.22 11.81
C SER A 51 2.04 12.22 10.73
N LEU A 52 1.28 11.12 10.64
CA LEU A 52 0.18 10.97 9.68
C LEU A 52 -0.89 12.05 9.84
N SER A 53 -1.19 12.46 11.08
CA SER A 53 -2.19 13.49 11.36
C SER A 53 -1.70 14.91 11.02
N ALA A 54 -0.39 15.11 10.90
CA ALA A 54 0.19 16.34 10.37
C ALA A 54 0.25 16.34 8.83
N LEU A 55 0.26 15.14 8.22
CA LEU A 55 0.36 14.95 6.78
C LEU A 55 -1.01 14.96 6.08
N PHE A 56 -1.99 14.25 6.63
CA PHE A 56 -3.29 14.03 6.02
C PHE A 56 -4.43 14.64 6.83
N ASP A 57 -5.42 15.16 6.12
CA ASP A 57 -6.64 15.68 6.72
C ASP A 57 -7.65 14.55 6.98
N ARG A 58 -8.30 14.56 8.16
CA ARG A 58 -9.32 13.57 8.57
C ARG A 58 -10.50 13.40 7.62
N ARG A 59 -10.72 14.33 6.69
CA ARG A 59 -11.76 14.24 5.67
C ARG A 59 -11.36 13.34 4.49
N LEU A 60 -10.07 13.06 4.32
CA LEU A 60 -9.54 12.29 3.21
C LEU A 60 -9.83 10.79 3.38
N SER A 61 -11.01 10.38 2.92
CA SER A 61 -11.51 9.00 3.05
C SER A 61 -10.84 8.03 2.06
N PRO A 62 -10.83 6.72 2.33
CA PRO A 62 -10.36 5.70 1.39
C PRO A 62 -11.05 5.68 0.01
N THR A 63 -12.25 6.25 -0.12
CA THR A 63 -13.00 6.34 -1.38
C THR A 63 -12.85 7.68 -2.11
N ASP A 64 -12.04 8.58 -1.56
CA ASP A 64 -11.83 9.92 -2.12
C ASP A 64 -11.23 9.85 -3.54
N PRO A 65 -11.78 10.60 -4.52
CA PRO A 65 -11.23 10.66 -5.88
C PRO A 65 -9.76 11.07 -5.95
N PHE A 66 -9.24 11.77 -4.93
CA PHE A 66 -7.84 12.15 -4.82
C PHE A 66 -6.90 10.98 -5.06
N TRP A 67 -7.20 9.79 -4.52
CA TRP A 67 -6.31 8.63 -4.62
C TRP A 67 -6.06 8.19 -6.06
N GLN A 68 -7.13 8.09 -6.86
CA GLN A 68 -7.01 7.77 -8.28
C GLN A 68 -6.26 8.88 -9.04
N GLN A 69 -6.56 10.14 -8.72
CA GLN A 69 -5.89 11.28 -9.36
C GLN A 69 -4.39 11.33 -9.01
N PHE A 70 -4.03 10.99 -7.78
CA PHE A 70 -2.64 10.90 -7.35
C PHE A 70 -1.91 9.76 -8.06
N ALA A 71 -2.52 8.58 -8.18
CA ALA A 71 -1.96 7.47 -8.95
C ALA A 71 -1.72 7.86 -10.43
N GLN A 72 -2.70 8.51 -11.06
CA GLN A 72 -2.55 9.04 -12.42
C GLN A 72 -1.44 10.07 -12.56
N LEU A 73 -1.28 10.97 -11.58
CA LEU A 73 -0.17 11.93 -11.56
C LEU A 73 1.19 11.21 -11.49
N VAL A 74 1.30 10.14 -10.69
CA VAL A 74 2.52 9.31 -10.62
C VAL A 74 2.80 8.62 -11.96
N GLN A 75 1.77 8.04 -12.61
CA GLN A 75 1.91 7.43 -13.93
C GLN A 75 2.37 8.45 -15.00
N GLN A 76 1.87 9.69 -14.94
CA GLN A 76 2.28 10.77 -15.84
C GLN A 76 3.71 11.25 -15.58
N ALA A 77 4.11 11.33 -14.31
CA ALA A 77 5.46 11.75 -13.92
C ALA A 77 6.53 10.71 -14.27
N PHE A 78 6.15 9.43 -14.26
CA PHE A 78 7.04 8.27 -14.44
C PHE A 78 6.45 7.25 -15.43
N PRO A 79 6.33 7.63 -16.72
CA PRO A 79 5.66 6.79 -17.72
C PRO A 79 6.36 5.45 -17.98
N LEU A 80 7.66 5.36 -17.71
CA LEU A 80 8.46 4.12 -17.84
C LEU A 80 8.66 3.38 -16.50
N GLY A 81 8.02 3.85 -15.42
CA GLY A 81 8.21 3.30 -14.08
C GLY A 81 8.99 4.20 -13.14
N LEU A 82 8.92 3.88 -11.85
CA LEU A 82 9.68 4.61 -10.83
C LEU A 82 11.17 4.27 -10.93
N PHE A 83 11.51 3.04 -11.33
CA PHE A 83 12.88 2.59 -11.53
C PHE A 83 13.25 2.62 -13.03
N ASP A 84 13.67 3.77 -13.51
CA ASP A 84 14.18 3.94 -14.87
C ASP A 84 15.65 4.44 -14.84
N GLN A 85 16.51 3.76 -15.59
CA GLN A 85 17.94 4.08 -15.72
C GLN A 85 18.17 5.49 -16.27
N HIS A 86 17.25 5.99 -17.10
CA HIS A 86 17.33 7.29 -17.76
C HIS A 86 16.96 8.47 -16.87
N LEU A 87 16.36 8.22 -15.70
CA LEU A 87 16.05 9.28 -14.74
C LEU A 87 17.32 9.99 -14.26
N SER A 88 17.27 11.33 -14.24
CA SER A 88 18.29 12.15 -13.61
C SER A 88 18.37 11.88 -12.10
N PRO A 89 19.45 12.28 -11.41
CA PRO A 89 19.55 12.11 -9.97
C PRO A 89 18.38 12.74 -9.18
N ALA A 90 17.89 13.89 -9.62
CA ALA A 90 16.77 14.58 -8.98
C ALA A 90 15.41 13.89 -9.22
N GLU A 91 15.28 13.16 -10.32
CA GLU A 91 14.10 12.35 -10.63
C GLU A 91 14.13 11.02 -9.89
N LYS A 92 15.30 10.37 -9.78
CA LYS A 92 15.48 9.15 -8.96
C LYS A 92 15.16 9.42 -7.49
N ASP A 93 15.57 10.58 -6.98
CA ASP A 93 15.20 11.03 -5.63
C ASP A 93 13.68 11.20 -5.46
N LEU A 94 13.02 11.82 -6.45
CA LEU A 94 11.57 11.98 -6.44
C LEU A 94 10.85 10.62 -6.52
N ALA A 95 11.29 9.73 -7.40
CA ALA A 95 10.75 8.37 -7.55
C ALA A 95 10.88 7.56 -6.25
N LYS A 96 12.05 7.60 -5.59
CA LYS A 96 12.27 6.99 -4.28
C LYS A 96 11.30 7.53 -3.24
N ARG A 97 11.16 8.85 -3.15
CA ARG A 97 10.23 9.51 -2.22
C ARG A 97 8.78 9.14 -2.49
N VAL A 98 8.34 9.10 -3.75
CA VAL A 98 6.99 8.66 -4.16
C VAL A 98 6.75 7.21 -3.77
N HIS A 99 7.69 6.30 -4.05
CA HIS A 99 7.60 4.90 -3.63
C HIS A 99 7.42 4.78 -2.12
N GLN A 100 8.24 5.46 -1.33
CA GLN A 100 8.14 5.39 0.14
C GLN A 100 6.87 6.03 0.69
N PHE A 101 6.36 7.09 0.02
CA PHE A 101 5.13 7.77 0.40
C PHE A 101 3.90 6.85 0.38
N ARG A 102 3.91 5.80 -0.45
CA ARG A 102 2.84 4.79 -0.52
C ARG A 102 2.55 4.12 0.83
N TYR A 103 3.58 3.93 1.67
CA TYR A 103 3.42 3.33 3.00
C TYR A 103 2.78 4.27 4.02
N LEU A 104 2.99 5.58 3.85
CA LEU A 104 2.32 6.62 4.64
C LEU A 104 0.84 6.70 4.27
N ILE A 105 0.53 6.64 2.96
CA ILE A 105 -0.86 6.57 2.47
C ILE A 105 -1.57 5.39 3.11
N ASP A 106 -1.00 4.19 3.06
CA ASP A 106 -1.68 3.01 3.61
C ASP A 106 -1.85 3.05 5.12
N SER A 107 -0.84 3.55 5.83
CA SER A 107 -0.95 3.74 7.28
C SER A 107 -2.02 4.78 7.63
N TRP A 108 -2.18 5.81 6.80
CA TRP A 108 -3.28 6.77 6.91
C TRP A 108 -4.64 6.12 6.66
N LEU A 109 -4.79 5.35 5.58
CA LEU A 109 -6.04 4.68 5.22
C LEU A 109 -6.51 3.71 6.31
N VAL A 110 -5.59 2.94 6.89
CA VAL A 110 -5.84 2.08 8.05
C VAL A 110 -6.25 2.91 9.28
N SER A 111 -5.52 3.99 9.57
CA SER A 111 -5.84 4.88 10.70
C SER A 111 -7.21 5.55 10.55
N TYR A 112 -7.58 5.94 9.33
CA TYR A 112 -8.89 6.49 9.01
C TYR A 112 -9.99 5.49 9.37
N VAL A 113 -9.91 4.24 8.87
CA VAL A 113 -10.93 3.22 9.14
C VAL A 113 -10.97 2.88 10.63
N ARG A 114 -9.82 2.80 11.31
CA ARG A 114 -9.73 2.60 12.76
C ARG A 114 -10.40 3.72 13.56
N SER A 115 -10.38 4.96 13.07
CA SER A 115 -10.97 6.11 13.75
C SER A 115 -12.50 6.18 13.67
N LEU A 116 -13.12 5.37 12.80
CA LEU A 116 -14.57 5.31 12.71
C LEU A 116 -15.17 4.83 14.04
N PRO A 117 -16.27 5.46 14.49
CA PRO A 117 -16.92 5.09 15.75
C PRO A 117 -17.52 3.69 15.65
N GLY A 118 -17.66 3.02 16.80
CA GLY A 118 -18.36 1.74 16.90
C GLY A 118 -17.43 0.57 17.25
N GLN A 119 -17.44 -0.44 16.37
CA GLN A 119 -16.94 -1.80 16.61
C GLN A 119 -15.46 -1.86 17.01
N THR A 120 -15.04 -2.96 17.62
CA THR A 120 -13.68 -3.07 18.20
C THR A 120 -12.64 -3.64 17.24
N SER A 121 -12.99 -4.57 16.35
CA SER A 121 -12.05 -5.20 15.41
C SER A 121 -11.83 -4.41 14.12
N ASP A 122 -10.63 -4.47 13.54
CA ASP A 122 -10.31 -3.82 12.27
C ASP A 122 -11.17 -4.36 11.10
N ARG A 123 -11.38 -5.70 11.06
CA ARG A 123 -12.26 -6.34 10.07
C ARG A 123 -13.66 -5.72 10.08
N GLN A 124 -14.29 -5.63 11.25
CA GLN A 124 -15.65 -5.11 11.34
C GLN A 124 -15.72 -3.62 10.99
N LYS A 125 -14.74 -2.81 11.40
CA LYS A 125 -14.67 -1.39 10.98
C LYS A 125 -14.56 -1.24 9.47
N LEU A 126 -13.79 -2.12 8.80
CA LEU A 126 -13.72 -2.11 7.34
C LEU A 126 -15.04 -2.54 6.70
N ILE A 127 -15.72 -3.56 7.23
CA ILE A 127 -17.05 -3.98 6.76
C ILE A 127 -18.04 -2.82 6.87
N ASP A 128 -18.09 -2.17 8.03
CA ASP A 128 -18.99 -1.05 8.28
C ASP A 128 -18.69 0.10 7.33
N TYR A 129 -17.41 0.44 7.14
CA TYR A 129 -16.98 1.45 6.17
C TYR A 129 -17.47 1.13 4.74
N LEU A 130 -17.24 -0.10 4.27
CA LEU A 130 -17.62 -0.50 2.91
C LEU A 130 -19.14 -0.56 2.70
N ARG A 131 -19.91 -0.86 3.75
CA ARG A 131 -21.39 -0.84 3.73
C ARG A 131 -21.94 0.59 3.64
N ILE A 132 -21.43 1.49 4.48
CA ILE A 132 -21.99 2.84 4.63
C ILE A 132 -21.46 3.83 3.60
N ALA A 133 -20.23 3.66 3.10
CA ALA A 133 -19.64 4.56 2.12
C ALA A 133 -20.32 4.34 0.75
N PRO A 134 -21.19 5.25 0.26
CA PRO A 134 -21.88 5.05 -1.00
C PRO A 134 -20.90 4.94 -2.17
N ALA A 135 -19.80 5.69 -2.06
CA ALA A 135 -18.70 5.70 -3.00
C ALA A 135 -17.89 4.38 -2.99
N ALA A 136 -18.01 3.50 -1.99
CA ALA A 136 -17.36 2.19 -2.03
C ALA A 136 -18.17 1.17 -2.86
N LYS A 137 -19.49 1.37 -2.99
CA LYS A 137 -20.39 0.41 -3.67
C LYS A 137 -19.95 0.17 -5.12
N GLY A 138 -19.68 -1.09 -5.46
CA GLY A 138 -19.22 -1.50 -6.79
C GLY A 138 -17.78 -1.11 -7.13
N ARG A 139 -17.04 -0.46 -6.23
CA ARG A 139 -15.63 -0.07 -6.43
C ARG A 139 -14.65 -0.86 -5.58
N TRP A 140 -15.12 -1.73 -4.68
CA TRP A 140 -14.25 -2.59 -3.90
C TRP A 140 -14.26 -4.04 -4.42
N SER A 141 -13.16 -4.76 -4.18
CA SER A 141 -13.03 -6.16 -4.57
C SER A 141 -12.12 -6.93 -3.61
N ILE A 142 -12.22 -8.27 -3.64
CA ILE A 142 -11.21 -9.14 -3.05
C ILE A 142 -10.01 -9.15 -4.01
N GLY A 143 -8.86 -8.69 -3.54
CA GLY A 143 -7.61 -8.79 -4.29
C GLY A 143 -7.03 -10.19 -4.22
N SER A 144 -6.07 -10.49 -5.11
CA SER A 144 -5.25 -11.69 -4.97
C SER A 144 -4.62 -11.70 -3.58
N PRO A 145 -4.78 -12.78 -2.81
CA PRO A 145 -4.22 -12.82 -1.46
C PRO A 145 -2.71 -12.65 -1.53
N ARG A 146 -2.15 -11.80 -0.66
CA ARG A 146 -0.69 -11.74 -0.43
C ARG A 146 -0.28 -12.93 0.42
N LEU A 147 -0.58 -14.14 -0.07
CA LEU A 147 -0.63 -15.51 0.47
C LEU A 147 0.07 -15.90 1.80
N HIS A 148 0.50 -15.01 2.68
CA HIS A 148 1.42 -15.26 3.78
C HIS A 148 1.37 -14.14 4.83
N GLU A 149 0.95 -14.42 6.06
CA GLU A 149 1.48 -13.69 7.22
C GLU A 149 2.74 -14.42 7.65
N LYS A 150 3.89 -13.82 7.34
CA LYS A 150 5.22 -14.41 7.54
C LYS A 150 5.85 -13.83 8.77
N GLU A 151 6.21 -14.69 9.71
CA GLU A 151 6.91 -14.30 10.93
C GLU A 151 8.38 -14.73 10.80
N LEU A 152 9.28 -13.83 11.18
CA LEU A 152 10.70 -14.16 11.32
C LEU A 152 10.87 -15.06 12.56
N ARG A 153 11.44 -16.25 12.39
CA ARG A 153 11.81 -17.12 13.52
C ARG A 153 13.21 -17.67 13.35
N THR A 154 13.90 -17.83 14.46
CA THR A 154 15.17 -18.55 14.51
C THR A 154 14.88 -20.02 14.81
N ASP A 155 15.36 -20.91 13.94
CA ASP A 155 15.25 -22.35 14.15
C ASP A 155 16.20 -22.84 15.26
N LEU A 156 16.04 -24.09 15.68
CA LEU A 156 16.89 -24.70 16.72
C LEU A 156 18.37 -24.79 16.32
N ALA A 157 18.69 -24.63 15.04
CA ALA A 157 20.05 -24.61 14.51
C ALA A 157 20.62 -23.18 14.40
N GLY A 158 19.88 -22.17 14.85
CA GLY A 158 20.32 -20.78 14.83
C GLY A 158 20.09 -20.05 13.50
N HIS A 159 19.41 -20.67 12.53
CA HIS A 159 19.10 -20.00 11.27
C HIS A 159 17.81 -19.20 11.41
N THR A 160 17.89 -17.92 11.07
CA THR A 160 16.71 -17.06 10.98
C THR A 160 16.05 -17.28 9.61
N ARG A 161 14.76 -17.66 9.62
CA ARG A 161 13.97 -17.88 8.40
C ARG A 161 12.56 -17.34 8.60
N PHE A 162 11.90 -17.02 7.50
CA PHE A 162 10.48 -16.68 7.53
C PHE A 162 9.63 -17.94 7.51
N TYR A 163 8.71 -18.03 8.46
CA TYR A 163 7.74 -19.10 8.54
C TYR A 163 6.33 -18.57 8.30
N LEU A 164 5.51 -19.40 7.64
CA LEU A 164 4.10 -19.14 7.47
C LEU A 164 3.41 -19.37 8.81
N LYS A 165 2.99 -18.29 9.48
CA LYS A 165 2.29 -18.37 10.76
C LYS A 165 0.79 -18.41 10.55
N LYS A 166 0.26 -17.41 9.85
CA LYS A 166 -1.16 -17.18 9.64
C LYS A 166 -1.44 -16.82 8.19
N VAL A 167 -2.71 -16.89 7.82
CA VAL A 167 -3.17 -16.46 6.50
C VAL A 167 -3.61 -15.00 6.57
N ASN A 168 -3.51 -14.30 5.45
CA ASN A 168 -4.08 -12.96 5.28
C ASN A 168 -4.97 -12.94 4.04
N TYR A 169 -5.72 -11.86 3.85
CA TYR A 169 -6.46 -11.59 2.63
C TYR A 169 -6.47 -10.10 2.32
N LYS A 170 -6.58 -9.79 1.02
CA LYS A 170 -6.45 -8.44 0.47
C LYS A 170 -7.81 -7.92 0.03
N ILE A 171 -8.13 -6.70 0.44
CA ILE A 171 -9.28 -5.92 -0.02
C ILE A 171 -8.75 -4.73 -0.81
N LEU A 172 -9.37 -4.46 -1.96
CA LEU A 172 -9.04 -3.32 -2.82
C LEU A 172 -10.22 -2.35 -2.89
N ILE A 173 -9.93 -1.05 -2.99
CA ILE A 173 -10.88 -0.02 -3.41
C ILE A 173 -10.29 0.70 -4.62
N GLY A 174 -10.93 0.58 -5.77
CA GLY A 174 -10.48 1.20 -7.02
C GLY A 174 -9.07 0.78 -7.45
N PHE A 175 -8.64 -0.44 -7.09
CA PHE A 175 -7.30 -1.01 -7.30
C PHE A 175 -6.15 -0.29 -6.56
N HIS A 176 -6.21 1.03 -6.40
CA HIS A 176 -5.17 1.83 -5.75
C HIS A 176 -5.11 1.66 -4.24
N VAL A 177 -6.26 1.71 -3.56
CA VAL A 177 -6.31 1.58 -2.10
C VAL A 177 -6.33 0.11 -1.72
N GLU A 178 -5.41 -0.29 -0.85
CA GLU A 178 -5.24 -1.65 -0.39
C GLU A 178 -5.42 -1.76 1.13
N PHE A 179 -6.18 -2.75 1.57
CA PHE A 179 -6.19 -3.20 2.95
C PHE A 179 -5.79 -4.67 2.99
N ILE A 180 -4.92 -5.02 3.95
CA ILE A 180 -4.57 -6.41 4.23
C ILE A 180 -5.01 -6.72 5.64
N LEU A 181 -5.85 -7.75 5.77
CA LEU A 181 -6.32 -8.25 7.05
C LEU A 181 -5.65 -9.59 7.36
N SER A 182 -5.20 -9.74 8.60
CA SER A 182 -4.76 -11.03 9.15
C SER A 182 -5.94 -11.96 9.40
N GLU A 183 -5.63 -13.20 9.76
CA GLU A 183 -6.61 -14.17 10.27
C GLU A 183 -7.21 -13.76 11.63
N ASP A 184 -6.53 -12.90 12.39
CA ASP A 184 -7.04 -12.37 13.67
C ASP A 184 -7.81 -11.05 13.52
N ASP A 185 -8.25 -10.73 12.30
CA ASP A 185 -9.04 -9.54 12.02
C ASP A 185 -8.34 -8.20 12.29
N CYS A 186 -7.00 -8.17 12.20
CA CYS A 186 -6.17 -6.97 12.33
C CYS A 186 -5.66 -6.48 10.98
N PHE A 187 -5.56 -5.16 10.80
CA PHE A 187 -4.86 -4.57 9.66
C PHE A 187 -3.35 -4.82 9.74
N LEU A 188 -2.73 -5.17 8.61
CA LEU A 188 -1.28 -5.28 8.45
C LEU A 188 -0.76 -4.07 7.67
N THR A 189 0.19 -3.31 8.23
CA THR A 189 0.82 -2.16 7.56
C THR A 189 2.35 -2.24 7.56
N VAL A 190 2.98 -1.71 6.52
CA VAL A 190 4.45 -1.72 6.41
C VAL A 190 5.14 -0.87 7.47
N LEU A 191 4.48 0.19 7.97
CA LEU A 191 5.04 1.09 8.99
C LEU A 191 4.86 0.58 10.43
N SER A 192 4.32 -0.61 10.61
CA SER A 192 4.20 -1.26 11.92
C SER A 192 5.56 -1.54 12.57
N SER A 193 5.55 -1.76 13.88
CA SER A 193 6.70 -2.28 14.63
C SER A 193 6.89 -3.79 14.48
N GLU A 194 5.85 -4.51 14.07
CA GLU A 194 5.86 -5.97 14.00
C GLU A 194 6.44 -6.47 12.67
N SER A 195 7.44 -7.35 12.74
CA SER A 195 8.12 -7.91 11.56
C SER A 195 7.16 -8.56 10.54
N ALA A 196 6.10 -9.20 11.04
CA ALA A 196 5.09 -9.83 10.18
C ALA A 196 4.26 -8.82 9.40
N GLU A 197 4.01 -7.66 9.99
CA GLU A 197 3.32 -6.54 9.35
C GLU A 197 4.25 -5.81 8.37
N ILE A 198 5.52 -5.60 8.70
CA ILE A 198 6.49 -4.94 7.82
C ILE A 198 6.66 -5.69 6.47
N VAL A 199 6.68 -7.02 6.51
CA VAL A 199 6.85 -7.84 5.29
C VAL A 199 5.55 -7.91 4.47
N ASN A 200 4.40 -8.01 5.14
CA ASN A 200 3.15 -8.39 4.48
C ASN A 200 2.11 -7.27 4.44
N GLY A 201 2.43 -6.11 5.00
CA GLY A 201 1.53 -5.00 5.17
C GLY A 201 1.13 -4.36 3.84
N ALA A 202 0.01 -3.65 3.88
CA ALA A 202 -0.56 -3.04 2.69
C ALA A 202 0.43 -2.08 2.00
N SER A 203 0.34 -2.00 0.67
CA SER A 203 0.94 -0.87 -0.06
C SER A 203 0.00 -0.30 -1.14
N PHE A 204 -0.23 1.01 -1.14
CA PHE A 204 -0.99 1.74 -2.16
C PHE A 204 -0.47 1.43 -3.57
N ASN A 205 -1.36 1.15 -4.53
CA ASN A 205 -0.97 0.82 -5.91
C ASN A 205 -1.07 2.04 -6.82
N PHE A 206 0.00 2.29 -7.58
CA PHE A 206 0.05 3.39 -8.55
C PHE A 206 -0.49 2.97 -9.93
N ALA A 207 -0.37 1.71 -10.32
CA ALA A 207 -0.95 1.24 -11.58
C ALA A 207 -2.49 1.14 -11.51
N ASP A 208 -3.15 1.14 -12.67
CA ASP A 208 -4.61 1.04 -12.78
C ASP A 208 -5.16 -0.40 -12.73
N GLY A 209 -4.28 -1.39 -12.85
CA GLY A 209 -4.67 -2.80 -12.90
C GLY A 209 -3.47 -3.73 -12.87
N ASN A 210 -3.75 -5.03 -12.81
CA ASN A 210 -2.72 -6.05 -12.86
C ASN A 210 -2.46 -6.48 -14.31
N ASP A 211 -1.34 -6.03 -14.86
CA ASP A 211 -0.83 -6.39 -16.18
C ASP A 211 0.52 -7.13 -16.11
N TYR A 212 0.96 -7.50 -14.90
CA TYR A 212 2.18 -8.27 -14.67
C TYR A 212 2.02 -9.74 -15.06
N HIS A 213 3.04 -10.29 -15.74
CA HIS A 213 3.09 -11.69 -16.14
C HIS A 213 4.30 -12.41 -15.53
N ALA A 214 4.04 -13.28 -14.55
CA ALA A 214 5.08 -14.03 -13.82
C ALA A 214 5.90 -15.01 -14.67
N ASN A 215 5.33 -15.49 -15.79
CA ASN A 215 6.02 -16.42 -16.70
C ASN A 215 6.87 -15.70 -17.77
N GLN A 216 6.83 -14.36 -17.79
CA GLN A 216 7.59 -13.54 -18.72
C GLN A 216 8.89 -13.04 -18.09
N THR A 217 9.84 -12.64 -18.92
CA THR A 217 11.13 -12.11 -18.44
C THR A 217 10.94 -10.75 -17.77
N THR A 218 11.89 -10.38 -16.91
CA THR A 218 11.95 -9.01 -16.33
C THR A 218 11.91 -7.96 -17.43
N ALA A 219 12.73 -8.13 -18.48
CA ALA A 219 12.74 -7.24 -19.63
C ALA A 219 11.36 -7.12 -20.29
N TRP A 220 10.64 -8.24 -20.48
CA TRP A 220 9.28 -8.18 -21.03
C TRP A 220 8.34 -7.38 -20.12
N ASN A 221 8.37 -7.63 -18.81
CA ASN A 221 7.52 -6.90 -17.87
C ASN A 221 7.84 -5.39 -17.86
N HIS A 222 9.11 -4.99 -18.01
CA HIS A 222 9.45 -3.59 -18.15
C HIS A 222 8.79 -2.90 -19.35
N TRP A 223 8.69 -3.61 -20.48
CA TRP A 223 8.11 -3.05 -21.69
C TRP A 223 6.57 -3.10 -21.73
N HIS A 224 5.96 -3.97 -20.93
CA HIS A 224 4.56 -4.33 -21.11
C HIS A 224 3.68 -4.25 -19.86
N SER A 225 4.24 -3.97 -18.69
CA SER A 225 3.51 -4.05 -17.43
C SER A 225 3.76 -2.81 -16.56
N GLN A 226 2.78 -1.91 -16.51
CA GLN A 226 2.81 -0.75 -15.65
C GLN A 226 2.80 -1.15 -14.16
N HIS A 227 2.06 -2.20 -13.79
CA HIS A 227 2.04 -2.73 -12.41
C HIS A 227 3.43 -3.17 -11.96
N PHE A 228 4.16 -3.85 -12.84
CA PHE A 228 5.57 -4.20 -12.58
C PHE A 228 6.44 -2.97 -12.32
N ASN A 229 6.40 -2.01 -13.24
CA ASN A 229 7.26 -0.82 -13.24
C ASN A 229 6.98 0.18 -12.11
N LEU A 230 5.73 0.26 -11.64
CA LEU A 230 5.33 1.21 -10.60
C LEU A 230 5.19 0.57 -9.22
N ASP A 231 4.75 -0.69 -9.14
CA ASP A 231 4.34 -1.28 -7.86
C ASP A 231 5.22 -2.45 -7.40
N ILE A 232 5.84 -3.21 -8.31
CA ILE A 232 6.61 -4.43 -7.99
C ILE A 232 8.12 -4.15 -7.95
N GLU A 233 8.69 -3.72 -9.06
CA GLU A 233 10.14 -3.52 -9.18
C GLU A 233 10.71 -2.50 -8.19
N PRO A 234 10.06 -1.34 -7.96
CA PRO A 234 10.62 -0.32 -7.06
C PRO A 234 10.90 -0.82 -5.64
N VAL A 235 10.27 -1.91 -5.21
CA VAL A 235 10.47 -2.54 -3.90
C VAL A 235 11.94 -2.90 -3.65
N SER A 236 12.65 -3.46 -4.64
CA SER A 236 14.06 -3.85 -4.44
C SER A 236 15.03 -2.67 -4.45
N HIS A 237 14.59 -1.49 -4.88
CA HIS A 237 15.47 -0.33 -5.14
C HIS A 237 15.21 0.84 -4.20
N TYR A 238 13.96 1.06 -3.82
CA TYR A 238 13.52 2.28 -3.14
C TYR A 238 12.83 2.04 -1.80
N ASP A 239 12.67 0.78 -1.36
CA ASP A 239 12.15 0.49 -0.03
C ASP A 239 12.96 1.20 1.07
N PRO A 240 12.30 1.60 2.18
CA PRO A 240 12.99 2.14 3.34
C PRO A 240 14.03 1.18 3.90
N GLU A 241 15.12 1.71 4.46
CA GLU A 241 16.22 0.90 4.98
C GLU A 241 15.79 -0.13 6.03
N PHE A 242 14.84 0.22 6.91
CA PHE A 242 14.33 -0.71 7.92
C PHE A 242 13.65 -1.93 7.28
N ARG A 243 12.98 -1.75 6.15
CA ARG A 243 12.30 -2.82 5.43
C ARG A 243 13.30 -3.65 4.63
N LEU A 244 14.24 -3.00 3.95
CA LEU A 244 15.35 -3.70 3.27
C LEU A 244 16.18 -4.53 4.24
N ALA A 245 16.47 -4.03 5.44
CA ALA A 245 17.19 -4.76 6.47
C ALA A 245 16.46 -6.05 6.88
N LEU A 246 15.13 -5.99 7.01
CA LEU A 246 14.31 -7.16 7.32
C LEU A 246 14.22 -8.13 6.13
N LEU A 247 14.14 -7.61 4.90
CA LEU A 247 14.04 -8.42 3.68
C LEU A 247 15.36 -9.12 3.30
N LYS A 248 16.52 -8.72 3.84
CA LYS A 248 17.79 -9.44 3.61
C LYS A 248 17.75 -10.88 4.13
N GLU A 249 17.08 -11.10 5.26
CA GLU A 249 16.89 -12.42 5.86
C GLU A 249 15.70 -13.17 5.22
N TYR A 250 15.06 -12.58 4.20
CA TYR A 250 13.84 -13.11 3.60
C TYR A 250 14.12 -14.08 2.46
N HIS A 251 13.68 -15.32 2.66
CA HIS A 251 13.54 -16.31 1.60
C HIS A 251 12.05 -16.56 1.34
N ALA A 252 11.61 -16.36 0.10
CA ALA A 252 10.23 -16.63 -0.28
C ALA A 252 9.94 -18.14 -0.15
N PRO A 253 8.83 -18.54 0.52
CA PRO A 253 8.44 -19.94 0.57
C PRO A 253 8.04 -20.45 -0.82
N CYS A 254 8.19 -21.74 -1.07
CA CYS A 254 7.95 -22.30 -2.40
C CYS A 254 6.46 -22.58 -2.65
N LEU A 255 6.01 -22.50 -3.92
CA LEU A 255 4.61 -22.72 -4.31
C LEU A 255 4.02 -24.07 -3.87
N THR A 256 4.88 -25.07 -3.73
CA THR A 256 4.52 -26.41 -3.28
C THR A 256 4.19 -26.45 -1.78
N GLU A 257 4.84 -25.66 -0.93
CA GLU A 257 4.47 -25.51 0.48
C GLU A 257 3.09 -24.86 0.64
N PHE A 258 2.69 -23.96 -0.28
CA PHE A 258 1.36 -23.32 -0.26
C PHE A 258 0.22 -24.24 -0.64
N SER A 259 0.51 -25.21 -1.52
CA SER A 259 -0.48 -26.16 -2.02
C SER A 259 -0.57 -27.42 -1.16
N ARG A 260 0.42 -27.65 -0.29
CA ARG A 260 0.47 -28.81 0.63
C ARG A 260 -0.45 -28.60 1.83
N GLY A 261 -1.43 -29.48 1.96
CA GLY A 261 -2.21 -29.74 3.18
C GLY A 261 -2.58 -31.22 3.19
N ARG A 262 -2.75 -31.85 4.38
CA ARG A 262 -3.20 -33.26 4.48
C ARG A 262 -4.52 -33.49 3.74
N LEU A 263 -5.33 -32.44 3.57
CA LEU A 263 -6.53 -32.36 2.74
C LEU A 263 -6.47 -31.01 1.99
N MET A 264 -6.78 -30.96 0.69
CA MET A 264 -6.75 -29.74 -0.15
C MET A 264 -7.46 -28.52 0.49
N ARG A 265 -8.49 -28.77 1.31
CA ARG A 265 -9.28 -27.76 2.04
C ARG A 265 -8.54 -27.07 3.20
N SER A 266 -7.40 -27.59 3.65
CA SER A 266 -6.58 -27.01 4.72
C SER A 266 -5.37 -26.23 4.22
N SER A 267 -5.21 -26.07 2.90
CA SER A 267 -4.11 -25.27 2.32
C SER A 267 -4.25 -23.79 2.70
N ILE A 268 -3.12 -23.09 2.76
CA ILE A 268 -3.06 -21.64 3.05
C ILE A 268 -3.92 -20.84 2.06
N LYS A 269 -3.83 -21.21 0.77
CA LYS A 269 -4.64 -20.62 -0.29
C LYS A 269 -6.15 -20.82 -0.04
N ALA A 270 -6.57 -22.03 0.31
CA ALA A 270 -7.97 -22.32 0.58
C ALA A 270 -8.50 -21.57 1.81
N ARG A 271 -7.69 -21.46 2.88
CA ARG A 271 -8.03 -20.70 4.09
C ARG A 271 -8.19 -19.21 3.81
N SER A 272 -7.22 -18.61 3.13
CA SER A 272 -7.28 -17.19 2.74
C SER A 272 -8.50 -16.89 1.86
N ALA A 273 -8.78 -17.73 0.86
CA ALA A 273 -9.95 -17.59 0.00
C ALA A 273 -11.28 -17.72 0.78
N ARG A 274 -11.32 -18.59 1.80
CA ARG A 274 -12.49 -18.74 2.67
C ARG A 274 -12.73 -17.46 3.49
N LEU A 275 -11.70 -16.93 4.16
CA LEU A 275 -11.82 -15.68 4.94
C LEU A 275 -12.28 -14.51 4.06
N ALA A 276 -11.73 -14.39 2.85
CA ALA A 276 -12.15 -13.37 1.90
C ALA A 276 -13.63 -13.52 1.48
N LYS A 277 -14.10 -14.77 1.30
CA LYS A 277 -15.51 -15.04 1.00
C LYS A 277 -16.42 -14.70 2.18
N GLU A 278 -16.02 -15.05 3.40
CA GLU A 278 -16.75 -14.71 4.63
C GLU A 278 -16.83 -13.19 4.83
N PHE A 279 -15.74 -12.47 4.59
CA PHE A 279 -15.72 -11.00 4.57
C PHE A 279 -16.72 -10.43 3.57
N MET A 280 -16.67 -10.88 2.32
CA MET A 280 -17.57 -10.41 1.26
C MET A 280 -19.04 -10.71 1.58
N HIS A 281 -19.33 -11.87 2.16
CA HIS A 281 -20.67 -12.19 2.62
C HIS A 281 -21.13 -11.20 3.70
N SER A 282 -20.26 -10.94 4.69
CA SER A 282 -20.55 -9.97 5.75
C SER A 282 -20.84 -8.58 5.18
N VAL A 283 -20.06 -8.07 4.21
CA VAL A 283 -20.36 -6.76 3.61
C VAL A 283 -21.74 -6.72 2.92
N ASN A 284 -22.17 -7.82 2.31
CA ASN A 284 -23.40 -7.88 1.51
C ASN A 284 -24.67 -8.26 2.31
N GLU A 285 -24.53 -8.81 3.51
CA GLU A 285 -25.67 -9.04 4.40
C GLU A 285 -26.10 -7.72 5.05
N ASN A 286 -27.41 -7.44 5.01
CA ASN A 286 -28.04 -6.27 5.64
C ASN A 286 -28.23 -6.49 7.14
#